data_AF-A0A0D6LYV9-F1
#
_entry.id   AF-A0A0D6LYV9-F1
#
_cell.length_a   1.000
_cell.length_b   1.000
_cell.length_c   1.000
_cell.angle_alpha   90.00
_cell.angle_beta   90.00
_cell.angle_gamma   90.00
#
_symmetry.space_group_name_H-M   'P 1'
#
loop_
_entity.id
_entity.type
_entity.pdbx_description
1 polymer ?
#
loop_
_entity_poly.entity_id
_entity_poly.type
_entity_poly.pdbx_seq_one_letter_code
_entity_poly.pdbx_strand_id
1 'polypeptide(L)'
;MDSILENQRKLHEERERTIETIVKEIMSDKKTHKANINSQQRVKQLVDRYHGCTENLERMYTDVEGIRKREMEAIAGPNEFAEFYARLKILKDAHRRNPDELAEPLSMEFQKMHEEIADPEREETDMVQFTDEEGYGRFLDMHALHALFLNLKAIKKVDYITYLGQFDKFTDIPRNTTKKTGAYKEYLHALKVRY
;
A
#
# COMPACT_ATOMS: atom_id res chain seq x y z
N MET A 1 -19.32 -15.45 -13.06
CA MET A 1 -19.25 -16.91 -12.84
C MET A 1 -18.24 -17.11 -11.73
N ASP A 2 -18.65 -17.64 -10.59
CA ASP A 2 -17.79 -17.73 -9.40
C ASP A 2 -17.19 -19.15 -9.32
N SER A 3 -16.10 -19.37 -10.04
CA SER A 3 -15.34 -20.64 -10.06
C SER A 3 -14.07 -20.46 -9.25
N ILE A 4 -13.79 -21.38 -8.32
CA ILE A 4 -12.63 -21.28 -7.44
C ILE A 4 -11.33 -21.41 -8.23
N LEU A 5 -11.33 -22.23 -9.29
CA LEU A 5 -10.16 -22.44 -10.15
C LEU A 5 -9.89 -21.21 -11.02
N GLU A 6 -10.92 -20.59 -11.58
CA GLU A 6 -10.75 -19.35 -12.35
C GLU A 6 -10.33 -18.19 -11.44
N ASN A 7 -10.90 -18.09 -10.24
CA ASN A 7 -10.47 -17.10 -9.25
C ASN A 7 -9.00 -17.33 -8.84
N GLN A 8 -8.56 -18.57 -8.64
CA GLN A 8 -7.14 -18.89 -8.39
C GLN A 8 -6.25 -18.49 -9.57
N ARG A 9 -6.66 -18.83 -10.81
CA ARG A 9 -5.93 -18.45 -12.03
C ARG A 9 -5.77 -16.93 -12.13
N LYS A 10 -6.86 -16.19 -11.90
CA LYS A 10 -6.87 -14.72 -11.93
C LYS A 10 -5.94 -14.13 -10.87
N LEU A 11 -5.98 -14.63 -9.63
CA LEU A 11 -5.10 -14.15 -8.56
C LEU A 11 -3.62 -14.45 -8.81
N HIS A 12 -3.29 -15.60 -9.43
CA HIS A 12 -1.91 -15.87 -9.84
C HIS A 12 -1.44 -14.93 -10.96
N GLU A 13 -2.29 -14.69 -11.96
CA GLU A 13 -2.00 -13.71 -13.01
C GLU A 13 -1.78 -12.31 -12.41
N GLU A 14 -2.63 -11.90 -11.47
CA GLU A 14 -2.50 -10.61 -10.79
C GLU A 14 -1.20 -10.49 -10.00
N ARG A 15 -0.79 -11.54 -9.29
CA ARG A 15 0.50 -11.57 -8.57
C ARG A 15 1.68 -11.40 -9.51
N GLU A 16 1.69 -12.14 -10.62
CA GLU A 16 2.79 -12.08 -11.59
C GLU A 16 2.89 -10.69 -12.23
N ARG A 17 1.75 -10.13 -12.66
CA ARG A 17 1.69 -8.77 -13.22
C ARG A 17 2.06 -7.69 -12.20
N THR A 18 1.71 -7.89 -10.93
CA THR A 18 2.11 -6.99 -9.85
C THR A 18 3.62 -7.00 -9.67
N ILE A 19 4.26 -8.18 -9.67
CA ILE A 19 5.72 -8.31 -9.61
C ILE A 19 6.37 -7.62 -10.81
N GLU A 20 5.88 -7.88 -12.02
CA GLU A 20 6.40 -7.26 -13.24
C GLU A 20 6.34 -5.73 -13.15
N THR A 21 5.21 -5.19 -12.69
CA THR A 21 5.01 -3.74 -12.50
C THR A 21 5.95 -3.17 -11.44
N ILE A 22 6.15 -3.87 -10.32
CA ILE A 22 7.13 -3.48 -9.29
C ILE A 22 8.52 -3.39 -9.90
N VAL A 23 8.94 -4.40 -10.67
CA VAL A 23 10.26 -4.41 -11.32
C VAL A 23 10.39 -3.25 -12.29
N LYS A 24 9.40 -3.00 -13.15
CA LYS A 24 9.40 -1.86 -14.08
C LYS A 24 9.45 -0.53 -13.36
N GLU A 25 8.67 -0.35 -12.30
CA GLU A 25 8.67 0.88 -11.51
C GLU A 25 10.02 1.09 -10.83
N ILE A 26 10.66 0.04 -10.28
CA ILE A 26 12.01 0.14 -9.68
C ILE A 26 13.07 0.47 -10.72
N MET A 27 12.99 -0.12 -11.91
CA MET A 27 13.97 0.08 -13.00
C MET A 27 13.80 1.42 -13.73
N SER A 28 12.64 2.08 -13.63
CA SER A 28 12.42 3.40 -14.22
C SER A 28 13.37 4.44 -13.63
N ASP A 29 13.80 5.42 -14.42
CA ASP A 29 14.64 6.53 -13.95
C ASP A 29 13.79 7.62 -13.31
N LYS A 30 14.13 8.01 -12.08
CA LYS A 30 13.44 9.10 -11.35
C LYS A 30 14.35 10.31 -11.27
N LYS A 31 13.98 11.37 -11.99
CA LYS A 31 14.79 12.59 -12.10
C LYS A 31 14.72 13.48 -10.85
N THR A 32 13.62 13.44 -10.11
CA THR A 32 13.39 14.34 -8.97
C THR A 32 13.23 13.57 -7.66
N HIS A 33 13.47 14.24 -6.52
CA HIS A 33 13.24 13.65 -5.20
C HIS A 33 11.79 13.24 -5.01
N LYS A 34 10.85 14.11 -5.42
CA LYS A 34 9.42 13.85 -5.40
C LYS A 34 9.06 12.59 -6.21
N ALA A 35 9.56 12.47 -7.43
CA ALA A 35 9.32 11.30 -8.28
C ALA A 35 9.85 10.00 -7.64
N ASN A 36 10.99 10.06 -6.95
CA ASN A 36 11.53 8.91 -6.22
C ASN A 36 10.64 8.49 -5.04
N ILE A 37 10.20 9.44 -4.20
CA ILE A 37 9.32 9.15 -3.07
C ILE A 37 7.96 8.62 -3.55
N ASN A 38 7.38 9.24 -4.59
CA ASN A 38 6.16 8.74 -5.23
C ASN A 38 6.33 7.31 -5.75
N SER A 39 7.49 7.02 -6.36
CA SER A 39 7.80 5.68 -6.84
C SER A 39 7.84 4.65 -5.72
N GLN A 40 8.50 4.99 -4.60
CA GLN A 40 8.52 4.12 -3.42
C GLN A 40 7.11 3.89 -2.87
N GLN A 41 6.25 4.92 -2.88
CA GLN A 41 4.86 4.79 -2.44
C GLN A 41 4.03 3.91 -3.38
N ARG A 42 4.20 4.01 -4.70
CA ARG A 42 3.57 3.09 -5.68
C ARG A 42 4.02 1.66 -5.47
N VAL A 43 5.33 1.44 -5.31
CA VAL A 43 5.88 0.11 -5.02
C VAL A 43 5.28 -0.45 -3.73
N LYS A 44 5.14 0.36 -2.68
CA LYS A 44 4.46 -0.06 -1.44
C LYS A 44 3.04 -0.53 -1.71
N GLN A 45 2.23 0.25 -2.44
CA GLN A 45 0.86 -0.12 -2.79
C GLN A 45 0.79 -1.43 -3.61
N LEU A 46 1.73 -1.62 -4.54
CA LEU A 46 1.83 -2.86 -5.33
C LEU A 46 2.22 -4.05 -4.44
N VAL A 47 3.13 -3.87 -3.48
CA VAL A 47 3.50 -4.91 -2.51
C VAL A 47 2.30 -5.28 -1.62
N ASP A 48 1.55 -4.29 -1.15
CA ASP A 48 0.31 -4.53 -0.37
C ASP A 48 -0.72 -5.30 -1.21
N ARG A 49 -0.89 -4.95 -2.49
CA ARG A 49 -1.75 -5.69 -3.45
C ARG A 49 -1.28 -7.14 -3.62
N TYR A 50 0.02 -7.35 -3.79
CA TYR A 50 0.61 -8.69 -3.92
C TYR A 50 0.37 -9.54 -2.67
N HIS A 51 0.53 -8.97 -1.47
CA HIS A 51 0.24 -9.65 -0.22
C HIS A 51 -1.24 -10.03 -0.12
N GLY A 52 -2.15 -9.10 -0.39
CA GLY A 52 -3.59 -9.37 -0.40
C GLY A 52 -3.98 -10.51 -1.36
N CYS A 53 -3.39 -10.53 -2.57
CA CYS A 53 -3.60 -11.64 -3.51
C CYS A 53 -3.06 -12.97 -2.98
N THR A 54 -1.89 -12.94 -2.35
CA THR A 54 -1.22 -14.15 -1.81
C THR A 54 -2.01 -14.74 -0.65
N GLU A 55 -2.48 -13.92 0.29
CA GLU A 55 -3.32 -14.35 1.40
C GLU A 55 -4.64 -14.94 0.91
N ASN A 56 -5.26 -14.33 -0.10
CA ASN A 56 -6.47 -14.87 -0.72
C ASN A 56 -6.23 -16.24 -1.34
N LEU A 57 -5.14 -16.40 -2.11
CA LEU A 57 -4.76 -17.69 -2.67
C LEU A 57 -4.53 -18.74 -1.59
N GLU A 58 -3.79 -18.41 -0.53
CA GLU A 58 -3.53 -19.32 0.58
C GLU A 58 -4.83 -19.81 1.22
N ARG A 59 -5.77 -18.90 1.51
CA ARG A 59 -7.11 -19.25 2.02
C ARG A 59 -7.85 -20.20 1.07
N MET A 60 -7.81 -19.94 -0.23
CA MET A 60 -8.47 -20.77 -1.25
C MET A 60 -7.81 -22.15 -1.44
N TYR A 61 -6.49 -22.25 -1.24
CA TYR A 61 -5.76 -23.53 -1.29
C TYR A 61 -5.90 -24.35 -0.01
N THR A 62 -6.07 -23.69 1.14
CA THR A 62 -6.35 -24.37 2.42
C THR A 62 -7.65 -25.18 2.34
N ASP A 63 -8.61 -24.74 1.51
CA ASP A 63 -9.82 -25.48 1.14
C ASP A 63 -10.63 -25.97 2.35
N VAL A 64 -10.80 -25.12 3.37
CA VAL A 64 -11.50 -25.47 4.63
C VAL A 64 -12.91 -26.03 4.37
N GLU A 65 -13.62 -25.48 3.38
CA GLU A 65 -14.99 -25.87 3.03
C GLU A 65 -15.06 -26.95 1.92
N GLY A 66 -13.91 -27.46 1.49
CA GLY A 66 -13.80 -28.48 0.43
C GLY A 66 -14.38 -28.04 -0.92
N ILE A 67 -14.53 -26.74 -1.16
CA ILE A 67 -15.11 -26.19 -2.40
C ILE A 67 -14.19 -26.50 -3.58
N ARG A 68 -12.86 -26.35 -3.39
CA ARG A 68 -11.87 -26.63 -4.43
C ARG A 68 -11.90 -28.09 -4.81
N LYS A 69 -11.91 -28.99 -3.82
CA LYS A 69 -12.01 -30.43 -4.05
C LYS A 69 -13.29 -30.80 -4.81
N ARG A 70 -14.45 -30.30 -4.37
CA ARG A 70 -15.73 -30.57 -5.04
C ARG A 70 -15.75 -30.07 -6.48
N GLU A 71 -15.22 -28.88 -6.74
CA GLU A 71 -15.16 -28.35 -8.11
C GLU A 71 -14.22 -29.18 -8.99
N MET A 72 -13.06 -29.60 -8.48
CA MET A 72 -12.15 -30.49 -9.22
C MET A 72 -12.82 -31.84 -9.53
N GLU A 73 -13.52 -32.44 -8.57
CA GLU A 73 -14.25 -33.70 -8.76
C GLU A 73 -15.41 -33.55 -9.78
N ALA A 74 -16.10 -32.42 -9.79
CA ALA A 74 -17.15 -32.14 -10.77
C ALA A 74 -16.58 -32.02 -12.20
N ILE A 75 -15.39 -31.43 -12.34
CA ILE A 75 -14.72 -31.26 -13.65
C ILE A 75 -14.08 -32.56 -14.15
N ALA A 76 -13.46 -33.34 -13.26
CA ALA A 76 -12.70 -34.56 -13.58
C ALA A 76 -13.48 -35.87 -13.30
N GLY A 77 -14.79 -35.77 -13.07
CA GLY A 77 -15.66 -36.90 -12.74
C GLY A 77 -16.27 -37.56 -13.97
N PRO A 78 -17.06 -38.65 -13.85
CA PRO A 78 -17.58 -39.39 -15.00
C PRO A 78 -18.50 -38.60 -15.96
N ASN A 79 -19.02 -37.44 -15.54
CA ASN A 79 -20.00 -36.62 -16.26
C ASN A 79 -19.44 -35.26 -16.74
N GLU A 80 -18.15 -35.19 -17.06
CA GLU A 80 -17.41 -33.95 -17.42
C GLU A 80 -18.13 -33.13 -18.51
N PHE A 81 -18.62 -33.80 -19.56
CA PHE A 81 -19.29 -33.12 -20.67
C PHE A 81 -20.60 -32.44 -20.24
N ALA A 82 -21.40 -33.10 -19.41
CA ALA A 82 -22.67 -32.53 -18.93
C ALA A 82 -22.42 -31.29 -18.06
N GLU A 83 -21.42 -31.36 -17.17
CA GLU A 83 -20.99 -30.24 -16.32
C GLU A 83 -20.48 -29.06 -17.16
N PHE A 84 -19.63 -29.33 -18.16
CA PHE A 84 -19.12 -28.31 -19.08
C PHE A 84 -20.25 -27.57 -19.81
N TYR A 85 -21.21 -28.31 -20.39
CA TYR A 85 -22.33 -27.70 -21.10
C TYR A 85 -23.26 -26.92 -20.17
N ALA A 86 -23.44 -27.36 -18.92
CA ALA A 86 -24.19 -26.61 -17.93
C ALA A 86 -23.53 -25.26 -17.61
N ARG A 87 -22.21 -25.24 -17.37
CA ARG A 87 -21.44 -24.00 -17.14
C ARG A 87 -21.43 -23.09 -18.37
N LEU A 88 -21.25 -23.65 -19.57
CA LEU A 88 -21.30 -22.90 -20.82
C LEU A 88 -22.66 -22.26 -21.06
N LYS A 89 -23.75 -22.95 -20.71
CA LYS A 89 -25.11 -22.39 -20.80
C LYS A 89 -25.24 -21.18 -19.87
N ILE A 90 -24.80 -21.27 -18.62
CA ILE A 90 -24.80 -20.15 -17.67
C ILE A 90 -24.00 -18.96 -18.22
N LEU A 91 -22.83 -19.21 -18.81
CA LEU A 91 -22.00 -18.17 -19.41
C LEU A 91 -22.71 -17.48 -20.58
N LYS A 92 -23.30 -18.24 -21.50
CA LYS A 92 -24.06 -17.72 -22.63
C LYS A 92 -25.27 -16.92 -22.18
N ASP A 93 -25.98 -17.38 -21.15
CA ASP A 93 -27.14 -16.69 -20.58
C ASP A 93 -26.75 -15.41 -19.84
N ALA A 94 -25.57 -15.37 -19.20
CA ALA A 94 -25.02 -14.14 -18.62
C ALA A 94 -24.64 -13.13 -19.69
N HIS A 95 -23.90 -13.57 -20.72
CA HIS A 95 -23.51 -12.71 -21.84
C HIS A 95 -24.71 -12.17 -22.63
N ARG A 96 -25.76 -12.98 -22.83
CA ARG A 96 -27.00 -12.52 -23.47
C ARG A 96 -27.74 -11.45 -22.63
N ARG A 97 -27.68 -11.54 -21.30
CA ARG A 97 -28.30 -10.55 -20.41
C ARG A 97 -27.53 -9.23 -20.38
N ASN A 98 -26.20 -9.30 -20.54
CA ASN A 98 -25.31 -8.15 -20.48
C ASN A 98 -24.44 -8.06 -21.77
N PRO A 99 -25.05 -7.79 -22.94
CA PRO A 99 -24.33 -7.80 -24.22
C PRO A 99 -23.33 -6.65 -24.36
N ASP A 100 -23.61 -5.51 -23.72
CA ASP A 100 -22.78 -4.30 -23.77
C ASP A 100 -21.76 -4.23 -22.61
N GLU A 101 -21.73 -5.24 -21.74
CA GLU A 101 -20.76 -5.31 -20.64
C GLU A 101 -19.39 -5.69 -21.18
N LEU A 102 -18.56 -4.68 -21.40
CA LEU A 102 -17.15 -4.87 -21.74
C LEU A 102 -16.41 -5.34 -20.49
N ALA A 103 -16.01 -6.61 -20.48
CA ALA A 103 -15.09 -7.11 -19.47
C ALA A 103 -13.71 -6.49 -19.73
N GLU A 104 -13.32 -5.48 -18.95
CA GLU A 104 -11.94 -4.98 -18.99
C GLU A 104 -11.01 -6.06 -18.43
N PRO A 105 -10.10 -6.62 -19.25
CA PRO A 105 -9.16 -7.61 -18.78
C PRO A 105 -8.16 -6.97 -17.83
N LEU A 106 -7.72 -7.75 -16.84
CA LEU A 106 -6.68 -7.34 -15.90
C LEU A 106 -5.40 -6.86 -16.62
N SER A 107 -5.11 -7.42 -17.80
CA SER A 107 -3.97 -7.00 -18.62
C SER A 107 -4.05 -5.54 -19.08
N MET A 108 -5.24 -4.99 -19.31
CA MET A 108 -5.39 -3.59 -19.72
C MET A 108 -5.04 -2.64 -18.58
N GLU A 109 -5.41 -2.98 -17.33
CA GLU A 109 -5.08 -2.20 -16.15
C GLU A 109 -3.55 -2.09 -15.98
N PHE A 110 -2.86 -3.23 -16.00
CA PHE A 110 -1.40 -3.26 -15.86
C PHE A 110 -0.67 -2.67 -17.06
N GLN A 111 -1.22 -2.79 -18.27
CA GLN A 111 -0.66 -2.14 -19.44
C GLN A 111 -0.69 -0.61 -19.30
N LYS A 112 -1.83 -0.03 -18.85
CA LYS A 112 -1.92 1.41 -18.55
C LYS A 112 -0.88 1.84 -17.52
N MET A 113 -0.73 1.07 -16.43
CA MET A 113 0.33 1.34 -15.45
C MET A 113 1.73 1.31 -16.08
N HIS A 114 2.02 0.35 -16.96
CA HIS A 114 3.34 0.27 -17.62
C HIS A 114 3.58 1.44 -18.56
N GLU A 115 2.55 1.91 -19.26
CA GLU A 115 2.60 3.10 -20.11
C GLU A 115 2.90 4.36 -19.27
N GLU A 116 2.23 4.54 -18.13
CA GLU A 116 2.49 5.64 -17.19
C GLU A 116 3.89 5.59 -16.57
N ILE A 117 4.43 4.40 -16.30
CA ILE A 117 5.79 4.22 -15.78
C ILE A 117 6.83 4.59 -16.85
N ALA A 118 6.55 4.26 -18.11
CA ALA A 118 7.44 4.55 -19.23
C ALA A 118 7.40 6.01 -19.68
N ASP A 119 6.33 6.75 -19.35
CA ASP A 119 6.15 8.15 -19.73
C ASP A 119 7.11 9.08 -18.94
N PRO A 120 8.09 9.70 -19.61
CA PRO A 120 9.00 10.64 -18.97
C PRO A 120 8.36 11.99 -18.61
N GLU A 121 7.17 12.29 -19.15
CA GLU A 121 6.40 13.52 -18.91
C GLU A 121 5.26 13.30 -17.92
N ARG A 122 5.16 12.11 -17.31
CA ARG A 122 4.08 11.79 -16.36
C ARG A 122 3.95 12.85 -15.27
N GLU A 123 2.72 13.21 -14.94
CA GLU A 123 2.45 14.16 -13.87
C GLU A 123 2.77 13.53 -12.50
N GLU A 124 3.69 14.15 -11.76
CA GLU A 124 4.02 13.75 -10.39
C GLU A 124 3.01 14.37 -9.41
N THR A 125 1.84 13.74 -9.31
CA THR A 125 0.83 14.05 -8.29
C THR A 125 1.35 13.70 -6.88
N ASP A 126 0.87 14.42 -5.86
CA ASP A 126 1.25 14.14 -4.47
C ASP A 126 0.58 12.84 -4.00
N MET A 127 1.37 11.79 -3.85
CA MET A 127 0.92 10.49 -3.34
C MET A 127 1.00 10.39 -1.81
N VAL A 128 1.77 11.27 -1.18
CA VAL A 128 1.96 11.32 0.27
C VAL A 128 1.78 12.76 0.73
N GLN A 129 1.10 12.94 1.86
CA GLN A 129 0.92 14.23 2.48
C GLN A 129 2.17 14.58 3.28
N PHE A 130 2.95 15.52 2.78
CA PHE A 130 4.02 16.19 3.50
C PHE A 130 3.70 17.68 3.59
N THR A 131 4.19 18.31 4.65
CA THR A 131 4.21 19.77 4.72
C THR A 131 5.33 20.34 3.82
N ASP A 132 5.20 21.60 3.40
CA ASP A 132 6.22 22.26 2.58
C ASP A 132 7.59 22.30 3.28
N GLU A 133 7.60 22.47 4.61
CA GLU A 133 8.80 22.50 5.44
C GLU A 133 9.52 21.14 5.50
N GLU A 134 8.79 20.03 5.33
CA GLU A 134 9.38 18.69 5.24
C GLU A 134 9.97 18.40 3.86
N GLY A 135 9.64 19.21 2.85
CA GLY A 135 10.20 19.09 1.50
C GLY A 135 10.00 17.70 0.89
N TYR A 136 8.80 17.12 1.08
CA TYR A 136 8.43 15.78 0.61
C TYR A 136 9.27 14.64 1.23
N GLY A 137 9.58 14.77 2.52
CA GLY A 137 10.37 13.79 3.29
C GLY A 137 11.88 14.04 3.27
N ARG A 138 12.33 15.17 2.70
CA ARG A 138 13.74 15.59 2.75
C ARG A 138 14.14 16.10 4.12
N PHE A 139 13.23 16.75 4.83
CA PHE A 139 13.45 17.37 6.11
C PHE A 139 12.39 16.95 7.12
N LEU A 140 12.72 17.22 8.37
CA LEU A 140 11.90 16.96 9.53
C LEU A 140 11.59 18.31 10.19
N ASP A 141 10.33 18.74 10.16
CA ASP A 141 9.92 19.98 10.84
C ASP A 141 9.92 19.80 12.37
N MET A 142 10.97 20.31 13.00
CA MET A 142 11.13 20.36 14.46
C MET A 142 10.73 21.71 15.06
N HIS A 143 10.27 22.69 14.27
CA HIS A 143 10.00 24.03 14.76
C HIS A 143 8.79 24.06 15.71
N ALA A 144 7.72 23.35 15.34
CA ALA A 144 6.56 23.17 16.23
C ALA A 144 6.94 22.47 17.54
N LEU A 145 7.85 21.49 17.49
CA LEU A 145 8.34 20.77 18.67
C LEU A 145 9.23 21.65 19.56
N HIS A 146 10.06 22.51 18.97
CA HIS A 146 10.87 23.48 19.71
C HIS A 146 9.99 24.47 20.47
N ALA A 147 8.90 24.95 19.86
CA ALA A 147 7.94 25.82 20.54
C ALA A 147 7.28 25.13 21.75
N LEU A 148 6.89 23.85 21.60
CA LEU A 148 6.38 23.04 22.71
C LEU A 148 7.44 22.83 23.81
N PHE A 149 8.70 22.59 23.43
CA PHE A 149 9.81 22.41 24.36
C PHE A 149 10.07 23.67 25.19
N LEU A 150 10.04 24.86 24.58
CA LEU A 150 10.23 26.13 25.28
C LEU A 150 9.13 26.44 26.30
N ASN A 151 7.94 25.87 26.12
CA ASN A 151 6.81 26.02 27.04
C ASN A 151 6.88 25.07 28.25
N LEU A 152 7.86 24.16 28.30
CA LEU A 152 8.01 23.22 29.40
C LEU A 152 8.47 23.92 30.70
N LYS A 153 7.90 23.52 31.83
CA LYS A 153 8.24 24.07 33.13
C LYS A 153 9.67 23.69 33.53
N ALA A 154 10.40 24.65 34.11
CA ALA A 154 11.77 24.46 34.62
C ALA A 154 12.80 24.00 33.56
N ILE A 155 12.57 24.36 32.29
CA ILE A 155 13.55 24.20 31.21
C ILE A 155 14.19 25.56 30.89
N LYS A 156 15.50 25.55 30.59
CA LYS A 156 16.21 26.73 30.10
C LYS A 156 15.75 27.04 28.67
N LYS A 157 15.40 28.30 28.40
CA LYS A 157 15.13 28.74 27.02
C LYS A 157 16.40 28.61 26.20
N VAL A 158 16.33 27.87 25.11
CA VAL A 158 17.43 27.61 24.18
C VAL A 158 17.03 28.03 22.77
N ASP A 159 17.99 28.45 21.98
CA ASP A 159 17.78 28.65 20.54
C ASP A 159 17.51 27.30 19.83
N TYR A 160 17.08 27.39 18.57
CA TYR A 160 16.70 26.22 17.78
C TYR A 160 17.87 25.26 17.53
N ILE A 161 19.08 25.76 17.28
CA ILE A 161 20.27 24.94 17.00
C ILE A 161 20.66 24.17 18.27
N THR A 162 20.67 24.86 19.41
CA THR A 162 20.94 24.23 20.70
C THR A 162 19.89 23.15 21.01
N TYR A 163 18.61 23.39 20.69
CA TYR A 163 17.55 22.38 20.82
C TYR A 163 17.81 21.14 19.96
N LEU A 164 18.17 21.30 18.68
CA LEU A 164 18.51 20.18 17.79
C LEU A 164 19.74 19.38 18.27
N GLY A 165 20.63 19.99 19.06
CA GLY A 165 21.77 19.28 19.67
C GLY A 165 21.46 18.53 20.97
N GLN A 166 20.23 18.60 21.46
CA GLN A 166 19.83 18.01 22.76
C GLN A 166 18.43 17.38 22.79
N PHE A 167 17.65 17.44 21.70
CA PHE A 167 16.27 16.93 21.69
C PHE A 167 16.17 15.42 21.99
N ASP A 168 17.27 14.69 21.78
CA ASP A 168 17.46 13.26 22.05
C ASP A 168 17.94 12.97 23.49
N LYS A 169 18.37 13.99 24.25
CA LYS A 169 18.91 13.87 25.61
C LYS A 169 17.80 13.90 26.66
N PHE A 170 16.91 12.91 26.62
CA PHE A 170 15.79 12.81 27.55
C PHE A 170 16.22 12.63 29.01
N THR A 171 17.45 12.17 29.29
CA THR A 171 17.99 11.99 30.65
C THR A 171 18.14 13.31 31.40
N ASP A 172 18.49 14.38 30.67
CA ASP A 172 18.87 15.66 31.25
C ASP A 172 17.64 16.49 31.65
N ILE A 173 16.45 16.05 31.22
CA ILE A 173 15.19 16.70 31.55
C ILE A 173 14.79 16.39 33.00
N PRO A 174 14.56 17.42 33.85
CA PRO A 174 14.25 17.24 35.27
C PRO A 174 13.03 16.35 35.53
N ARG A 175 13.25 15.22 36.21
CA ARG A 175 12.19 14.22 36.47
C ARG A 175 11.06 14.74 37.37
N ASN A 176 11.40 15.52 38.39
CA ASN A 176 10.44 15.92 39.42
C ASN A 176 9.63 17.16 39.05
N THR A 177 10.17 18.05 38.21
CA THR A 177 9.56 19.33 37.88
C THR A 177 8.97 19.38 36.48
N THR A 178 9.56 18.68 35.52
CA THR A 178 9.17 18.74 34.10
C THR A 178 8.51 17.45 33.64
N LYS A 179 9.13 16.27 33.89
CA LYS A 179 8.62 14.99 33.36
C LYS A 179 7.24 14.57 33.90
N LYS A 180 6.83 15.10 35.06
CA LYS A 180 5.52 14.84 35.67
C LYS A 180 4.40 15.77 35.16
N THR A 181 4.72 16.71 34.28
CA THR A 181 3.73 17.69 33.78
C THR A 181 2.98 17.17 32.56
N GLY A 182 1.73 17.62 32.38
CA GLY A 182 0.93 17.33 31.19
C GLY A 182 1.59 17.86 29.90
N ALA A 183 2.16 19.06 29.95
CA ALA A 183 2.87 19.67 28.81
C ALA A 183 4.03 18.82 28.30
N TYR A 184 4.78 18.14 29.19
CA TYR A 184 5.84 17.22 28.77
C TYR A 184 5.30 15.96 28.09
N LYS A 185 4.14 15.47 28.55
CA LYS A 185 3.46 14.34 27.90
C LYS A 185 2.97 14.74 26.51
N GLU A 186 2.42 15.93 26.34
CA GLU A 186 2.00 16.48 25.04
C GLU A 186 3.19 16.65 24.10
N TYR A 187 4.30 17.22 24.58
CA TYR A 187 5.54 17.33 23.82
C TYR A 187 6.05 15.95 23.35
N LEU A 188 6.13 14.98 24.25
CA LEU A 188 6.57 13.62 23.89
C LEU A 188 5.60 12.93 22.94
N HIS A 189 4.30 13.16 23.09
CA HIS A 189 3.30 12.63 22.17
C HIS A 189 3.45 13.25 20.78
N ALA A 190 3.65 14.57 20.69
CA ALA A 190 3.91 15.24 19.42
C ALA A 190 5.21 14.76 18.77
N LEU A 191 6.26 14.53 19.57
CA LEU A 191 7.53 13.99 19.10
C LEU A 191 7.40 12.55 18.59
N LYS A 192 6.53 11.74 19.23
CA LYS A 192 6.29 10.34 18.85
C LYS A 192 5.33 10.20 17.66
N VAL A 193 4.27 11.02 17.59
CA VAL A 193 3.20 10.85 16.59
C VAL A 193 3.60 11.37 15.22
N ARG A 194 4.58 12.27 15.12
CA ARG A 194 5.02 12.74 13.81
C ARG A 194 5.78 11.67 12.99
N TYR A 195 6.15 10.51 13.54
CA TYR A 195 6.78 9.39 12.81
C TYR A 195 6.41 8.01 13.36
#